data_AF-A0A1F7SGQ2-F1
#
_entry.id   AF-A0A1F7SGQ2-F1
#
_cell.length_a   1.000
_cell.length_b   1.000
_cell.length_c   1.000
_cell.angle_alpha   90.00
_cell.angle_beta   90.00
_cell.angle_gamma   90.00
#
_symmetry.space_group_name_H-M   'P 1'
#
loop_
_entity.id
_entity.type
_entity.pdbx_description
1 polymer ?
#
loop_
_entity_poly.entity_id
_entity_poly.type
_entity_poly.pdbx_seq_one_letter_code
_entity_poly.pdbx_strand_id
1 'polypeptide(L)' 'MVATTKIREVLEGVDLEKIGLTEVEERRATLLVKGLRLADVVREEGVSRTAVKNSLEMAWVRARSVVGGLPVRRVAKRG' A
#
# COMPACT_ATOMS: atom_id res chain seq x y z
N MET A 1 -13.59 -7.09 0.31
CA MET A 1 -12.21 -7.58 0.06
C MET A 1 -11.63 -6.78 -1.09
N VAL A 2 -10.51 -6.08 -0.89
CA VAL A 2 -9.96 -5.15 -1.91
C VAL A 2 -9.03 -5.91 -2.86
N ALA A 3 -9.07 -5.57 -4.16
CA ALA A 3 -8.15 -6.14 -5.14
C ALA A 3 -6.73 -5.60 -4.90
N THR A 4 -5.73 -6.48 -4.94
CA THR A 4 -4.32 -6.12 -4.67
C THR A 4 -3.80 -5.03 -5.63
N THR A 5 -4.27 -5.00 -6.87
CA THR A 5 -3.94 -3.93 -7.84
C THR A 5 -4.36 -2.55 -7.36
N LYS A 6 -5.58 -2.42 -6.80
CA LYS A 6 -6.08 -1.16 -6.23
C LYS A 6 -5.32 -0.74 -4.98
N ILE A 7 -4.84 -1.71 -4.20
CA ILE A 7 -3.99 -1.43 -3.04
C ILE A 7 -2.68 -0.80 -3.51
N ARG A 8 -2.04 -1.42 -4.50
CA ARG A 8 -0.79 -0.93 -5.09
C ARG A 8 -0.94 0.49 -5.66
N GLU A 9 -1.95 0.75 -6.48
CA GLU A 9 -2.17 2.08 -7.09
C GLU A 9 -2.25 3.20 -6.05
N VAL A 10 -2.93 2.95 -4.92
CA VAL A 10 -3.03 3.95 -3.84
C VAL A 10 -1.71 4.10 -3.09
N LEU A 11 -1.03 2.98 -2.79
CA LEU A 11 0.25 3.00 -2.08
C LEU A 11 1.38 3.65 -2.90
N GLU A 12 1.36 3.52 -4.24
CA GLU A 12 2.27 4.21 -5.16
C GLU A 12 2.10 5.74 -5.13
N GLY A 13 0.89 6.22 -4.80
CA GLY A 13 0.55 7.64 -4.77
C GLY A 13 0.82 8.35 -3.44
N VAL A 14 1.37 7.66 -2.43
CA VAL A 14 1.58 8.22 -1.09
C VAL A 14 3.01 8.00 -0.60
N ASP A 15 3.40 8.84 0.35
CA ASP A 15 4.63 8.69 1.10
C ASP A 15 4.39 7.73 2.28
N LEU A 16 4.87 6.48 2.17
CA LEU A 16 4.62 5.41 3.15
C LEU A 16 5.16 5.76 4.56
N GLU A 17 6.22 6.55 4.64
CA GLU A 17 6.82 6.98 5.91
C GLU A 17 5.91 7.96 6.67
N LYS A 18 5.00 8.66 5.96
CA LYS A 18 4.14 9.71 6.53
C LYS A 18 2.75 9.23 6.93
N ILE A 19 2.36 8.01 6.58
CA ILE A 19 1.00 7.49 6.79
C ILE A 19 0.87 6.62 8.06
N GLY A 20 1.92 6.55 8.89
CA GLY A 20 1.87 5.89 10.20
C GLY A 20 1.65 4.38 10.13
N LEU A 21 2.34 3.71 9.20
CA LEU A 21 2.35 2.24 9.13
C LEU A 21 3.21 1.65 10.24
N THR A 22 2.90 0.41 10.62
CA THR A 22 3.87 -0.44 11.32
C THR A 22 4.97 -0.89 10.37
N GLU A 23 6.14 -1.25 10.88
CA GLU A 23 7.27 -1.71 10.07
C GLU A 23 6.89 -2.88 9.13
N VAL A 24 6.06 -3.80 9.61
CA VAL A 24 5.59 -4.96 8.82
C VAL A 24 4.68 -4.53 7.68
N GLU A 25 3.76 -3.60 7.92
CA GLU A 25 2.87 -3.08 6.89
C GLU A 25 3.65 -2.27 5.85
N GLU A 26 4.59 -1.44 6.29
CA GLU A 26 5.45 -0.63 5.43
C GLU A 26 6.33 -1.50 4.54
N ARG A 27 6.98 -2.52 5.12
CA ARG A 27 7.78 -3.48 4.37
C ARG A 27 6.96 -4.18 3.29
N ARG A 28 5.79 -4.72 3.65
CA ARG A 28 4.88 -5.40 2.70
C ARG A 28 4.35 -4.46 1.63
N ALA A 29 3.97 -3.24 2.00
CA ALA A 29 3.53 -2.19 1.09
C ALA A 29 4.65 -1.84 0.09
N THR A 30 5.88 -1.67 0.58
CA THR A 30 7.06 -1.37 -0.24
C THR A 30 7.35 -2.48 -1.25
N LEU A 31 7.29 -3.74 -0.84
CA LEU A 31 7.47 -4.88 -1.74
C LEU A 31 6.40 -4.88 -2.84
N LEU A 32 5.15 -4.60 -2.49
CA LEU A 32 4.05 -4.53 -3.45
C LEU A 32 4.21 -3.37 -4.44
N VAL A 33 4.62 -2.19 -3.97
CA VAL A 33 4.90 -0.99 -4.78
C VAL A 33 6.10 -1.22 -5.71
N LYS A 34 7.12 -1.96 -5.27
CA LYS A 34 8.26 -2.41 -6.11
C LYS A 34 7.86 -3.43 -7.18
N GLY A 35 6.59 -3.85 -7.22
CA GLY A 35 6.03 -4.71 -8.26
C GLY A 35 6.05 -6.20 -7.93
N LEU A 36 6.39 -6.59 -6.71
CA LEU A 36 6.28 -8.00 -6.30
C LEU A 36 4.81 -8.42 -6.28
N ARG A 37 4.57 -9.67 -6.68
CA ARG A 37 3.23 -10.26 -6.59
C ARG A 37 2.96 -10.63 -5.14
N LEU A 38 1.67 -10.65 -4.76
CA LEU A 38 1.26 -11.07 -3.41
C LEU A 38 1.84 -12.43 -3.02
N ALA A 39 1.96 -13.37 -3.97
CA ALA A 39 2.55 -14.69 -3.73
C ALA A 39 4.04 -14.63 -3.37
N ASP A 40 4.78 -13.69 -3.97
CA ASP A 40 6.21 -13.50 -3.68
C ASP A 40 6.41 -12.89 -2.30
N VAL A 41 5.59 -11.88 -1.94
CA VAL A 41 5.60 -11.27 -0.60
C VAL A 41 5.26 -12.31 0.47
N VAL A 42 4.29 -13.18 0.21
CA VAL A 42 3.94 -14.30 1.11
C VAL A 42 5.12 -15.25 1.30
N ARG A 43 5.83 -15.58 0.22
CA ARG A 43 6.99 -16.47 0.27
C ARG A 43 8.17 -15.84 1.01
N GLU A 44 8.41 -14.54 0.80
CA GLU A 44 9.49 -13.79 1.43
C GLU A 44 9.28 -13.61 2.94
N GLU A 45 8.05 -13.32 3.34
CA GLU A 45 7.70 -13.09 4.74
C GLU A 45 7.47 -14.40 5.53
N GLY A 46 7.30 -15.54 4.85
CA GLY A 46 7.06 -16.83 5.50
C GLY A 46 5.75 -16.92 6.29
N VAL A 47 4.77 -16.04 6.02
CA VAL A 47 3.47 -15.99 6.70
C VAL A 47 2.31 -16.34 5.78
N SER A 48 1.13 -16.57 6.34
CA SER A 48 -0.05 -16.89 5.55
C SER A 48 -0.47 -15.74 4.61
N ARG A 49 -1.04 -16.12 3.46
CA ARG A 49 -1.60 -15.16 2.49
C ARG A 49 -2.62 -14.21 3.12
N THR A 50 -3.43 -14.70 4.05
CA THR A 50 -4.42 -13.89 4.77
C THR A 50 -3.73 -12.85 5.65
N ALA A 51 -2.66 -13.20 6.35
CA ALA A 51 -1.91 -12.26 7.18
C ALA A 51 -1.30 -11.12 6.35
N VAL A 52 -0.65 -11.44 5.22
CA VAL A 52 -0.10 -10.42 4.30
C VAL A 52 -1.21 -9.52 3.77
N LYS A 53 -2.33 -10.12 3.36
CA LYS A 53 -3.46 -9.37 2.82
C LYS A 53 -4.07 -8.41 3.83
N ASN A 54 -4.25 -8.85 5.08
CA ASN A 54 -4.77 -8.01 6.15
C ASN A 54 -3.85 -6.80 6.40
N SER A 55 -2.53 -7.01 6.47
CA SER A 55 -1.56 -5.91 6.61
C SER A 55 -1.63 -4.92 5.44
N LEU A 56 -1.72 -5.43 4.20
CA LEU A 56 -1.83 -4.57 3.01
C LEU A 56 -3.16 -3.81 2.96
N GLU A 57 -4.26 -4.42 3.40
CA GLU A 57 -5.55 -3.73 3.52
C GLU A 57 -5.49 -2.63 4.60
N MET A 58 -4.83 -2.86 5.74
CA MET A 58 -4.62 -1.82 6.76
C MET A 58 -3.76 -0.67 6.23
N ALA A 59 -2.67 -0.98 5.52
CA ALA A 59 -1.83 0.02 4.88
C ALA A 59 -2.63 0.87 3.87
N TRP A 60 -3.47 0.21 3.07
CA TRP A 60 -4.36 0.88 2.13
C TRP A 60 -5.38 1.81 2.79
N VAL A 61 -6.00 1.38 3.91
CA VAL A 61 -6.93 2.22 4.67
C VAL A 61 -6.23 3.48 5.18
N ARG A 62 -5.03 3.35 5.75
CA ARG A 62 -4.26 4.52 6.24
C ARG A 62 -3.86 5.45 5.08
N ALA A 63 -3.36 4.89 3.98
CA ALA A 63 -3.03 5.65 2.78
C ALA A 63 -4.24 6.40 2.23
N ARG A 64 -5.41 5.75 2.14
CA ARG A 64 -6.68 6.38 1.75
C ARG A 64 -7.09 7.52 2.68
N SER A 65 -6.95 7.36 3.99
CA SER A 65 -7.26 8.43 4.94
C SER A 65 -6.37 9.65 4.73
N VAL A 66 -5.09 9.45 4.39
CA VAL A 66 -4.17 10.54 4.07
C VAL A 66 -4.47 11.17 2.72
N VAL A 67 -4.80 10.39 1.68
CA VAL A 67 -5.22 10.92 0.36
C VAL A 67 -6.58 11.63 0.42
N GLY A 68 -7.50 11.15 1.25
CA GLY A 68 -8.82 11.75 1.44
C GLY A 68 -8.81 12.97 2.36
N GLY A 69 -7.82 13.08 3.26
CA GLY A 69 -7.61 14.20 4.17
C GLY A 69 -6.65 15.28 3.64
N LEU A 70 -5.75 14.94 2.72
CA LEU A 70 -4.96 15.92 1.96
C LEU A 70 -5.79 16.40 0.77
N PRO A 71 -5.83 17.71 0.46
CA PRO A 71 -6.32 18.15 -0.83
C PRO A 71 -5.42 17.48 -1.86
N VAL A 72 -5.98 16.54 -2.63
CA VAL A 72 -5.31 15.90 -3.77
C VAL A 72 -4.79 17.06 -4.62
N ARG A 73 -3.48 17.33 -4.54
CA ARG A 73 -2.83 18.30 -5.41
C ARG A 73 -2.97 17.65 -6.77
N ARG A 74 -4.01 18.05 -7.51
CA ARG A 74 -4.24 17.65 -8.89
C ARG A 74 -2.88 17.76 -9.55
N VAL A 75 -2.34 16.63 -9.98
CA VAL A 75 -1.20 16.62 -10.88
C VAL A 75 -1.61 17.54 -12.02
N ALA A 76 -1.00 18.72 -12.05
CA ALA A 76 -1.23 19.69 -13.09
C ALA A 76 -0.80 19.00 -14.39
N LYS A 77 -1.78 18.57 -15.19
CA LYS A 77 -1.54 18.43 -16.62
C LYS A 77 -1.13 19.82 -17.09
N ARG A 78 0.18 20.02 -17.29
CA ARG A 78 0.69 21.08 -18.16
C ARG A 78 0.16 20.76 -19.55
N GLY A 79 -0.86 21.50 -19.96
CA GLY A 79 -1.23 21.73 -21.35
C GLY A 79 -0.90 23.18 -21.68
#